data_AF-A0A7C3M409-F1
#
_entry.id   AF-A0A7C3M409-F1
#
_cell.length_a   1.000
_cell.length_b   1.000
_cell.length_c   1.000
_cell.angle_alpha   90.00
_cell.angle_beta   90.00
_cell.angle_gamma   90.00
#
_symmetry.space_group_name_H-M   'P 1'
#
loop_
_entity.id
_entity.type
_entity.pdbx_description
1 polymer ?
#
loop_
_entity_poly.entity_id
_entity_poly.type
_entity_poly.pdbx_seq_one_letter_code
_entity_poly.pdbx_strand_id
1 'polypeptide(L)'
;MKKIFIALGSIPKDKLLHSFYGALIFIVISLYSNNVALITVVVVAALKEYRDSKGYGNVELKDFLATILIPVMLYAKHIFLTRGL
;
A
#
# COMPACT_ATOMS: atom_id res chain seq x y z
N MET A 1 25.11 3.97 -4.31
CA MET A 1 24.42 2.66 -4.39
C MET A 1 24.43 1.88 -3.07
N LYS A 2 25.58 1.54 -2.46
CA LYS A 2 25.63 0.77 -1.18
C LYS A 2 24.69 1.27 -0.07
N LYS A 3 24.60 2.60 0.14
CA LYS A 3 23.74 3.20 1.18
C LYS A 3 22.24 2.94 0.98
N ILE A 4 21.77 2.90 -0.28
CA ILE A 4 20.35 2.65 -0.60
C ILE A 4 20.00 1.17 -0.33
N PHE A 5 20.88 0.24 -0.73
CA PHE A 5 20.68 -1.18 -0.45
C PHE A 5 20.74 -1.50 1.04
N ILE A 6 21.62 -0.84 1.80
CA ILE A 6 21.68 -0.98 3.27
C ILE A 6 20.39 -0.45 3.91
N ALA A 7 19.88 0.70 3.45
CA ALA A 7 18.62 1.27 3.93
C ALA A 7 17.42 0.38 3.61
N LEU A 8 17.31 -0.16 2.38
CA LEU A 8 16.26 -1.11 1.99
C LEU A 8 16.35 -2.42 2.79
N GLY A 9 17.55 -2.92 3.05
CA GLY A 9 17.78 -4.10 3.90
C GLY A 9 17.44 -3.88 5.37
N SER A 10 17.36 -2.64 5.83
CA SER A 10 16.95 -2.28 7.19
C SER A 10 15.43 -2.17 7.38
N ILE A 11 14.65 -2.18 6.29
CA ILE A 11 13.19 -2.17 6.37
C ILE A 11 12.73 -3.54 6.88
N PRO A 12 11.86 -3.59 7.91
CA PRO A 12 11.30 -4.86 8.37
C PRO A 12 10.59 -5.57 7.22
N LYS A 13 10.92 -6.84 6.98
CA LYS A 13 10.36 -7.65 5.88
C LYS A 13 8.83 -7.64 5.85
N ASP A 14 8.22 -7.61 7.03
CA ASP A 14 6.78 -7.51 7.23
C ASP A 14 6.17 -6.23 6.60
N LYS A 15 6.77 -5.05 6.84
CA LYS A 15 6.28 -3.79 6.27
C LYS A 15 6.49 -3.72 4.75
N LEU A 16 7.58 -4.32 4.26
CA LEU A 16 7.84 -4.44 2.83
C LEU A 16 6.75 -5.30 2.15
N LEU A 17 6.35 -6.39 2.81
CA LEU A 17 5.31 -7.29 2.32
C LEU A 17 3.94 -6.61 2.25
N HIS A 18 3.56 -5.84 3.27
CA HIS A 18 2.35 -5.00 3.26
C HIS A 18 2.35 -4.03 2.07
N SER A 19 3.48 -3.35 1.86
CA SER A 19 3.65 -2.43 0.73
C SER A 19 3.53 -3.14 -0.62
N PHE A 20 4.08 -4.35 -0.73
CA PHE A 20 4.02 -5.16 -1.94
C PHE A 20 2.59 -5.62 -2.26
N TYR A 21 1.84 -6.12 -1.26
CA TYR A 21 0.45 -6.53 -1.48
C TYR A 21 -0.46 -5.36 -1.82
N GLY A 22 -0.31 -4.22 -1.14
CA GLY A 22 -1.06 -3.01 -1.50
C GLY A 22 -0.81 -2.58 -2.94
N ALA A 23 0.46 -2.56 -3.37
CA ALA A 23 0.83 -2.24 -4.74
C ALA A 23 0.28 -3.25 -5.76
N LEU A 24 0.35 -4.55 -5.45
CA LEU A 24 -0.16 -5.61 -6.32
C LEU A 24 -1.68 -5.49 -6.53
N ILE A 25 -2.44 -5.31 -5.45
CA ILE A 25 -3.90 -5.11 -5.52
C ILE A 25 -4.23 -3.87 -6.35
N PHE A 26 -3.52 -2.76 -6.12
CA PHE A 26 -3.71 -1.54 -6.89
C PHE A 26 -3.49 -1.78 -8.38
N ILE A 27 -2.35 -2.36 -8.77
CA ILE A 27 -1.99 -2.57 -10.17
C ILE A 27 -3.05 -3.41 -10.88
N VAL A 28 -3.47 -4.52 -10.29
CA VAL A 28 -4.46 -5.43 -10.91
C VAL A 28 -5.80 -4.72 -11.14
N ILE A 29 -6.30 -3.99 -10.15
CA ILE A 29 -7.61 -3.32 -10.26
C ILE A 29 -7.52 -2.05 -11.11
N SER A 30 -6.36 -1.38 -11.12
CA SER A 30 -6.12 -0.16 -11.88
C SER A 30 -6.25 -0.36 -13.40
N LEU A 31 -6.12 -1.61 -13.88
CA LEU A 31 -6.39 -1.98 -15.27
C LEU A 31 -7.82 -1.62 -15.72
N TYR A 32 -8.75 -1.53 -14.77
CA TYR A 32 -10.15 -1.16 -15.02
C TYR A 32 -10.46 0.25 -14.53
N SER A 33 -10.04 0.61 -13.31
CA SER A 33 -10.27 1.94 -12.75
C SER A 33 -9.32 2.27 -11.61
N ASN A 34 -8.55 3.35 -11.76
CA ASN A 34 -7.66 3.87 -10.72
C ASN A 34 -8.39 4.28 -9.43
N ASN A 35 -9.62 4.81 -9.56
CA ASN A 35 -10.43 5.20 -8.40
C ASN A 35 -10.88 3.96 -7.60
N VAL A 36 -11.36 2.94 -8.31
CA VAL A 36 -11.80 1.68 -7.69
C VAL A 36 -10.61 0.96 -7.06
N ALA A 37 -9.45 0.98 -7.72
CA ALA A 37 -8.22 0.40 -7.20
C ALA A 37 -7.81 1.00 -5.87
N LEU A 38 -7.77 2.34 -5.77
CA LEU A 38 -7.41 3.02 -4.53
C LEU A 38 -8.39 2.70 -3.40
N ILE A 39 -9.70 2.82 -3.66
CA ILE A 39 -10.74 2.50 -2.67
C ILE A 39 -10.59 1.06 -2.19
N THR A 40 -10.37 0.12 -3.10
CA THR A 40 -10.24 -1.29 -2.76
C THR A 40 -9.05 -1.55 -1.85
N VAL A 41 -7.88 -0.97 -2.15
CA VAL A 41 -6.69 -1.10 -1.29
C VAL A 41 -6.98 -0.55 0.12
N VAL A 42 -7.60 0.63 0.23
CA VAL A 42 -7.90 1.25 1.53
C VAL A 42 -8.86 0.37 2.32
N VAL A 43 -9.89 -0.17 1.69
CA VAL A 43 -10.85 -1.09 2.32
C VAL A 43 -10.16 -2.37 2.76
N VAL A 44 -9.34 -2.99 1.92
CA VAL A 44 -8.60 -4.22 2.27
C VAL A 44 -7.65 -3.98 3.44
N ALA A 45 -6.91 -2.87 3.43
CA ALA A 45 -6.02 -2.49 4.52
C ALA A 45 -6.80 -2.31 5.84
N ALA A 46 -7.95 -1.64 5.80
CA ALA A 46 -8.80 -1.46 6.97
C ALA A 46 -9.42 -2.78 7.46
N LEU A 47 -9.85 -3.66 6.55
CA LEU A 47 -10.40 -4.98 6.88
C LEU A 47 -9.34 -5.89 7.51
N LYS A 48 -8.07 -5.81 7.07
CA LYS A 48 -6.94 -6.52 7.67
C LYS A 48 -6.75 -6.08 9.13
N GLU A 49 -6.67 -4.78 9.39
CA GLU A 49 -6.55 -4.26 10.77
C GLU A 49 -7.78 -4.59 11.63
N TYR A 50 -8.98 -4.55 11.05
CA TYR A 50 -10.19 -4.99 11.75
C TYR A 50 -10.14 -6.47 12.11
N ARG A 51 -9.64 -7.33 11.21
CA ARG A 51 -9.42 -8.75 11.49
C ARG A 51 -8.39 -8.94 12.60
N ASP A 52 -7.30 -8.18 12.59
CA ASP A 52 -6.28 -8.24 13.64
C ASP A 52 -6.85 -7.82 15.00
N SER A 53 -7.75 -6.83 15.04
CA SER A 53 -8.46 -6.42 16.25
C SER A 53 -9.34 -7.50 16.89
N LYS A 54 -9.68 -8.56 16.13
CA LYS A 54 -10.43 -9.73 16.62
C LYS A 54 -9.53 -10.83 17.21
N GLY A 55 -8.23 -10.55 17.41
CA GLY A 55 -7.28 -11.48 18.01
C GLY A 55 -6.53 -12.37 17.00
N TYR A 56 -6.65 -12.08 15.70
CA TYR A 56 -5.89 -12.78 14.64
C TYR A 56 -4.49 -12.18 14.41
N GLY A 57 -4.18 -11.05 15.05
CA GLY A 57 -2.93 -10.32 14.90
C GLY A 57 -2.85 -9.13 15.87
N ASN A 58 -1.87 -8.26 15.67
CA ASN A 58 -1.76 -6.99 16.39
C ASN A 58 -2.22 -5.86 15.47
N VAL A 59 -3.11 -5.01 15.96
CA VAL A 59 -3.51 -3.79 15.25
C VAL A 59 -2.32 -2.84 15.24
N GLU A 60 -1.80 -2.56 14.05
CA GLU A 60 -0.65 -1.70 13.84
C GLU A 60 -0.94 -0.69 12.73
N LEU A 61 -1.13 0.56 13.10
CA LEU A 61 -1.32 1.66 12.13
C LEU A 61 -0.19 1.72 11.09
N LYS A 62 1.02 1.26 11.44
CA LYS A 62 2.16 1.19 10.52
C LYS A 62 1.94 0.21 9.37
N ASP A 63 1.21 -0.89 9.57
CA ASP A 63 0.88 -1.85 8.51
C ASP A 63 -0.17 -1.32 7.56
N PHE A 64 -1.19 -0.67 8.12
CA PHE A 64 -2.16 0.06 7.32
C PHE A 64 -1.45 1.07 6.41
N LEU A 65 -0.59 1.92 6.99
CA LEU A 65 0.16 2.93 6.24
C LEU A 65 1.09 2.30 5.20
N ALA A 66 1.82 1.24 5.56
CA ALA A 66 2.69 0.52 4.63
C ALA A 66 1.90 -0.04 3.43
N THR A 67 0.70 -0.57 3.67
CA THR A 67 -0.17 -1.11 2.62
C THR A 67 -0.67 -0.03 1.66
N ILE A 68 -1.04 1.16 2.16
CA ILE A 68 -1.63 2.21 1.32
C ILE A 68 -0.61 3.14 0.67
N LEU A 69 0.63 3.21 1.18
CA LEU A 69 1.63 4.21 0.78
C LEU A 69 1.92 4.18 -0.73
N ILE A 70 2.31 3.01 -1.26
CA ILE A 70 2.64 2.87 -2.69
C ILE A 70 1.40 3.12 -3.57
N PRO A 71 0.22 2.52 -3.29
CA PRO A 71 -1.01 2.80 -4.02
C PRO A 71 -1.39 4.29 -4.08
N VAL A 72 -1.27 5.01 -2.97
CA VAL A 72 -1.54 6.46 -2.92
C VAL A 72 -0.54 7.23 -3.79
N MET A 73 0.75 6.90 -3.74
CA MET A 73 1.76 7.52 -4.60
C MET A 73 1.48 7.28 -6.09
N LEU A 74 1.13 6.04 -6.47
CA LEU A 74 0.78 5.69 -7.86
C LEU A 74 -0.47 6.43 -8.33
N TYR A 75 -1.48 6.53 -7.47
CA TYR A 75 -2.71 7.26 -7.78
C TYR A 75 -2.47 8.77 -7.91
N ALA A 76 -1.66 9.36 -7.01
CA ALA A 76 -1.27 10.77 -7.10
C ALA A 76 -0.51 11.07 -8.40
N LYS A 77 0.43 10.19 -8.79
CA LYS A 77 1.12 10.27 -10.08
C LYS A 77 0.11 10.20 -11.24
N HIS A 78 -0.86 9.29 -11.18
CA HIS A 78 -1.89 9.18 -12.20
C HIS A 78 -2.69 10.49 -12.33
N ILE A 79 -3.11 11.10 -11.21
CA ILE A 79 -3.81 12.39 -11.21
C ILE A 79 -2.94 13.46 -11.87
N PHE A 80 -1.68 13.58 -11.47
CA PHE A 80 -0.77 14.60 -12.00
C PHE A 80 -0.62 14.47 -13.52
N LEU A 81 -0.40 13.24 -14.02
CA LEU A 81 -0.25 12.97 -15.45
C LEU A 81 -1.52 13.16 -16.27
N THR A 82 -2.70 12.91 -15.69
CA THR A 82 -3.98 13.02 -16.41
C THR A 82 -4.63 14.39 -16.30
N ARG A 83 -4.38 15.14 -15.23
CA ARG A 83 -5.01 16.44 -14.97
C ARG A 83 -4.10 17.64 -15.22
N GLY A 84 -2.81 17.43 -15.52
CA GLY A 84 -1.91 18.50 -15.96
C GLY A 84 -1.77 19.65 -14.95
N LEU A 85 -1.56 19.31 -13.68
CA LEU A 85 -1.02 20.27 -12.70
C LEU A 85 0.48 20.46 -12.90
#